data_AF-A0A381XAQ0-F1
#
_entry.id   AF-A0A381XAQ0-F1
#
_cell.length_a   1.000
_cell.length_b   1.000
_cell.length_c   1.000
_cell.angle_alpha   90.00
_cell.angle_beta   90.00
_cell.angle_gamma   90.00
#
_symmetry.space_group_name_H-M   'P 1'
#
loop_
_entity.id
_entity.type
_entity.pdbx_description
1 polymer ?
#
loop_
_entity_poly.entity_id
_entity_poly.type
_entity_poly.pdbx_seq_one_letter_code
_entity_poly.pdbx_strand_id
1 'polypeptide(L)'
;MREAVHRYLYGDVSFRLFGVDHLWGIAVSVLFIVIIPWISVKYLNRKSQNHLGIIIGYIVMLNYPVWVILEIIAGSFDMSLHLPVHLCRLSSLLIPLVMIKRHFLTFEILFF
;
A
#
# COMPACT_ATOMS: atom_id res chain seq x y z
N MET A 1 -13.14 7.00 20.74
CA MET A 1 -12.55 6.65 19.43
C MET A 1 -11.03 6.69 19.47
N ARG A 2 -10.42 7.81 19.89
CA ARG A 2 -8.95 7.96 20.05
C ARG A 2 -8.26 6.79 20.76
N GLU A 3 -8.72 6.41 21.96
CA GLU A 3 -8.09 5.32 22.74
C GLU A 3 -8.17 3.95 22.04
N ALA A 4 -9.28 3.67 21.36
CA ALA A 4 -9.44 2.43 20.60
C ALA A 4 -8.48 2.36 19.41
N VAL A 5 -8.31 3.48 18.68
CA VAL A 5 -7.36 3.56 17.55
C VAL A 5 -5.91 3.50 18.04
N HIS A 6 -5.61 4.18 19.14
CA HIS A 6 -4.28 4.12 19.75
C HIS A 6 -3.94 2.71 20.22
N ARG A 7 -4.89 1.98 20.83
CA ARG A 7 -4.70 0.56 21.19
C ARG A 7 -4.59 -0.34 19.95
N TYR A 8 -5.30 -0.05 18.88
CA TYR A 8 -5.13 -0.78 17.63
C TYR A 8 -3.72 -0.63 17.04
N LEU A 9 -3.16 0.59 17.07
CA LEU A 9 -1.82 0.86 16.54
C LEU A 9 -0.69 0.37 17.47
N TYR A 10 -0.87 0.47 18.79
CA TYR A 10 0.21 0.30 19.77
C TYR A 10 -0.08 -0.71 20.89
N GLY A 11 -1.22 -1.42 20.86
CA GLY A 11 -1.68 -2.27 21.97
C GLY A 11 -0.96 -3.60 22.11
N ASP A 12 -0.41 -4.14 21.01
CA ASP A 12 0.27 -5.44 20.98
C ASP A 12 1.64 -5.33 20.29
N VAL A 13 2.68 -5.04 21.07
CA VAL A 13 3.98 -4.55 20.56
C VAL A 13 5.07 -5.62 20.41
N SER A 14 4.78 -6.91 20.44
CA SER A 14 5.79 -7.90 20.05
C SER A 14 5.59 -8.35 18.62
N PHE A 15 5.95 -7.50 17.65
CA PHE A 15 6.21 -8.01 16.30
C PHE A 15 7.28 -9.12 16.41
N ARG A 16 6.88 -10.35 16.12
CA ARG A 16 7.79 -11.48 16.07
C ARG A 16 8.10 -11.73 14.61
N LEU A 17 9.36 -11.50 14.23
CA LEU A 17 9.87 -11.89 12.92
C LEU A 17 9.63 -13.40 12.76
N PHE A 18 8.84 -13.80 11.75
CA PHE A 18 8.35 -15.17 11.53
C PHE A 18 7.33 -15.72 12.56
N GLY A 19 6.62 -14.85 13.27
CA GLY A 19 5.40 -15.26 13.98
C GLY A 19 4.31 -15.76 13.02
N VAL A 20 3.30 -16.46 13.55
CA VAL A 20 2.21 -17.05 12.75
C VAL A 20 1.51 -15.99 11.89
N ASP A 21 1.24 -14.80 12.46
CA ASP A 21 0.60 -13.69 11.75
C ASP A 21 1.45 -13.18 10.59
N HIS A 22 2.77 -13.08 10.80
CA HIS A 22 3.71 -12.66 9.76
C HIS A 22 3.82 -13.69 8.63
N LEU A 23 3.91 -14.98 8.97
CA LEU A 23 3.95 -16.07 7.99
C LEU A 23 2.67 -16.12 7.15
N TRP A 24 1.51 -15.93 7.78
CA TRP A 24 0.24 -15.86 7.05
C TRP A 24 0.19 -14.66 6.12
N GLY A 25 0.64 -13.48 6.60
CA GLY A 25 0.79 -12.29 5.77
C GLY A 25 1.64 -12.55 4.52
N ILE A 26 2.83 -13.14 4.69
CA ILE A 26 3.71 -13.49 3.56
C ILE A 26 3.02 -14.45 2.61
N ALA A 27 2.43 -15.53 3.12
CA ALA A 27 1.78 -16.55 2.29
C ALA A 27 0.67 -15.94 1.43
N VAL A 28 -0.18 -15.12 2.03
CA VAL A 28 -1.27 -14.40 1.33
C VAL A 28 -0.71 -13.40 0.32
N SER A 29 0.35 -12.66 0.65
CA SER A 29 0.99 -11.73 -0.28
C SER A 29 1.58 -12.43 -1.50
N VAL A 30 2.30 -13.54 -1.31
CA VAL A 30 2.85 -14.35 -2.41
C VAL A 30 1.73 -14.90 -3.29
N LEU A 31 0.65 -15.38 -2.67
CA LEU A 31 -0.53 -15.86 -3.39
C LEU A 31 -1.11 -14.77 -4.28
N PHE A 32 -1.28 -13.55 -3.77
CA PHE A 32 -1.80 -12.44 -4.56
C PHE A 32 -0.86 -12.01 -5.69
N ILE A 33 0.45 -11.99 -5.46
CA ILE A 33 1.45 -11.65 -6.48
C ILE A 33 1.38 -12.61 -7.67
N VAL A 34 1.05 -13.89 -7.45
CA VAL A 34 0.94 -14.89 -8.52
C VAL A 34 -0.47 -14.93 -9.13
N ILE A 35 -1.51 -14.98 -8.30
CA ILE A 35 -2.89 -15.16 -8.75
C ILE A 35 -3.40 -13.94 -9.52
N ILE A 36 -3.12 -12.72 -9.05
CA ILE A 36 -3.68 -11.51 -9.67
C ILE A 36 -3.21 -11.38 -11.13
N PRO A 37 -1.90 -11.47 -11.45
CA PRO A 37 -1.45 -11.46 -12.85
C PRO A 37 -1.97 -12.65 -13.65
N TRP A 38 -1.98 -13.86 -13.07
CA TRP A 38 -2.45 -15.05 -13.77
C TRP A 38 -3.91 -14.92 -14.21
N ILE A 39 -4.80 -14.48 -13.31
CA ILE A 39 -6.21 -14.22 -13.63
C ILE A 39 -6.34 -13.08 -14.62
N SER A 40 -5.58 -12.00 -14.43
CA SER A 40 -5.57 -10.82 -15.31
C SER A 40 -5.25 -11.18 -16.76
N VAL A 41 -4.25 -12.03 -16.99
CA VAL A 41 -3.87 -12.46 -18.34
C VAL A 41 -4.86 -13.47 -18.92
N LYS A 42 -5.33 -14.42 -18.11
CA LYS A 42 -6.15 -15.54 -18.59
C LYS A 42 -7.61 -15.17 -18.84
N TYR A 43 -8.17 -14.26 -18.06
CA TYR A 43 -9.62 -14.01 -18.05
C TYR A 43 -10.01 -12.54 -18.33
N LEU A 44 -9.10 -11.57 -18.22
CA LEU A 44 -9.44 -10.16 -18.42
C LEU A 44 -9.03 -9.65 -19.80
N ASN A 45 -9.91 -8.87 -20.43
CA ASN A 45 -9.57 -8.11 -21.63
C ASN A 45 -8.68 -6.89 -21.28
N ARG A 46 -8.07 -6.26 -22.30
CA ARG A 46 -7.13 -5.15 -22.11
C ARG A 46 -7.72 -3.97 -21.31
N LYS A 47 -9.00 -3.64 -21.52
CA LYS A 47 -9.67 -2.54 -20.81
C LYS A 47 -9.84 -2.87 -19.32
N SER A 48 -10.25 -4.10 -19.00
CA SER A 48 -10.41 -4.56 -17.63
C SER A 48 -9.07 -4.73 -16.92
N GLN A 49 -8.03 -5.22 -17.59
CA GLN A 49 -6.65 -5.24 -17.07
C GLN A 49 -6.19 -3.82 -16.72
N ASN A 50 -6.54 -2.84 -17.54
CA ASN A 50 -6.18 -1.46 -17.28
C ASN A 50 -6.87 -0.90 -16.04
N HIS A 51 -8.16 -1.17 -15.92
CA HIS A 51 -8.93 -0.76 -14.76
C HIS A 51 -8.44 -1.43 -13.48
N LEU A 52 -8.12 -2.73 -13.54
CA LEU A 52 -7.53 -3.48 -12.43
C LEU A 52 -6.21 -2.85 -11.95
N GLY A 53 -5.30 -2.51 -12.86
CA GLY A 53 -4.05 -1.84 -12.52
C GLY A 53 -4.25 -0.47 -11.85
N ILE A 54 -5.23 0.31 -12.33
CA ILE A 54 -5.58 1.60 -11.71
C ILE A 54 -6.14 1.40 -10.30
N ILE A 55 -7.03 0.43 -10.11
CA ILE A 55 -7.61 0.10 -8.79
C ILE A 55 -6.49 -0.31 -7.82
N ILE A 56 -5.60 -1.22 -8.22
CA ILE A 56 -4.46 -1.64 -7.39
C ILE A 56 -3.60 -0.43 -7.03
N GLY A 57 -3.35 0.45 -7.99
CA GLY A 57 -2.59 1.68 -7.74
C GLY A 57 -3.22 2.57 -6.68
N TYR A 58 -4.53 2.80 -6.74
CA TYR A 58 -5.25 3.56 -5.71
C TYR A 58 -5.25 2.86 -4.35
N ILE A 59 -5.36 1.53 -4.30
CA ILE A 59 -5.27 0.77 -3.04
C ILE A 59 -3.91 1.01 -2.38
N VAL A 60 -2.82 0.94 -3.15
CA VAL A 60 -1.47 1.19 -2.63
C VAL A 60 -1.32 2.63 -2.16
N MET A 61 -1.81 3.60 -2.95
CA MET A 61 -1.80 5.01 -2.59
C MET A 61 -2.53 5.28 -1.28
N LEU A 62 -3.73 4.71 -1.10
CA LEU A 62 -4.58 4.97 0.06
C LEU A 62 -4.00 4.40 1.36
N ASN A 63 -3.12 3.41 1.30
CA ASN A 63 -2.49 2.85 2.50
C ASN A 63 -1.82 3.92 3.37
N TYR A 64 -1.09 4.86 2.74
CA TYR A 64 -0.38 5.91 3.46
C TYR A 64 -1.31 6.97 4.08
N PRO A 65 -2.24 7.62 3.34
CA PRO A 65 -3.18 8.56 3.94
C PRO A 65 -4.05 7.94 5.02
N VAL A 66 -4.48 6.69 4.86
CA VAL A 66 -5.25 5.98 5.89
C VAL A 66 -4.42 5.82 7.17
N TRP A 67 -3.16 5.39 7.04
CA TRP A 67 -2.27 5.29 8.20
C TRP A 67 -2.07 6.65 8.89
N VAL A 68 -1.80 7.72 8.13
CA VAL A 68 -1.66 9.08 8.69
C VAL A 68 -2.93 9.53 9.42
N ILE A 69 -4.11 9.27 8.84
CA ILE A 69 -5.39 9.59 9.49
C ILE A 69 -5.54 8.83 10.81
N LEU A 70 -5.16 7.55 10.86
CA LEU A 70 -5.19 6.75 12.10
C LEU A 70 -4.27 7.34 13.17
N GLU A 71 -3.05 7.75 12.81
CA GLU A 71 -2.09 8.38 13.73
C GLU A 71 -2.61 9.74 14.26
N ILE A 72 -3.27 10.52 13.42
CA ILE A 72 -3.93 11.77 13.83
C ILE A 72 -5.08 11.48 14.82
N ILE A 73 -5.92 10.49 14.54
CA ILE A 73 -7.04 10.11 15.42
C ILE A 73 -6.52 9.54 16.76
N ALA A 74 -5.44 8.77 16.74
CA ALA A 74 -4.76 8.27 17.94
C ALA A 74 -4.08 9.39 18.74
N GLY A 75 -3.80 10.54 18.10
CA GLY A 75 -3.06 11.65 18.70
C GLY A 75 -1.59 11.35 18.91
N SER A 76 -1.03 10.45 18.09
CA SER A 76 0.38 10.05 18.00
C SER A 76 1.08 10.68 16.80
N PHE A 77 0.36 11.49 16.01
CA PHE A 77 0.92 12.15 14.84
C PHE A 77 2.06 13.11 15.20
N ASP A 78 3.16 12.94 14.47
CA ASP A 78 4.39 13.70 14.55
C ASP A 78 4.87 14.01 13.13
N MET A 79 5.11 15.29 12.83
CA MET A 79 5.53 15.76 11.50
C MET A 79 6.85 15.14 11.04
N SER A 80 7.81 14.93 11.94
CA SER A 80 9.11 14.36 11.58
C SER A 80 9.01 12.87 11.23
N LEU A 81 8.11 12.13 11.87
CA LEU A 81 7.96 10.69 11.67
C LEU A 81 6.94 10.32 10.59
N HIS A 82 5.90 11.11 10.42
CA HIS A 82 4.74 10.74 9.61
C HIS A 82 4.72 11.38 8.23
N LEU A 83 5.58 12.37 7.92
CA LEU A 83 5.62 12.97 6.58
C LEU A 83 6.09 11.97 5.49
N PRO A 84 5.65 12.14 4.23
CA PRO A 84 5.99 11.26 3.12
C PRO A 84 7.30 11.67 2.44
N VAL A 85 8.30 12.13 3.21
CA VAL A 85 9.61 12.54 2.66
C VAL A 85 10.50 11.35 2.30
N HIS A 86 10.10 10.14 2.69
CA HIS A 86 10.79 8.91 2.33
C HIS A 86 10.34 8.44 0.95
N LEU A 87 11.29 8.08 0.09
CA LEU A 87 11.06 7.64 -1.30
C LEU A 87 9.94 6.61 -1.43
N CYS A 88 9.86 5.63 -0.53
CA CYS A 88 8.83 4.59 -0.54
C CYS A 88 7.40 5.14 -0.33
N ARG A 89 7.22 6.12 0.55
CA ARG A 89 5.91 6.73 0.81
C ARG A 89 5.49 7.64 -0.34
N LEU A 90 6.45 8.38 -0.90
CA LEU A 90 6.24 9.23 -2.06
C LEU A 90 5.88 8.40 -3.30
N SER A 91 6.60 7.31 -3.55
CA SER A 91 6.31 6.43 -4.68
C SER A 91 4.93 5.79 -4.52
N SER A 92 4.57 5.31 -3.33
CA SER A 92 3.23 4.77 -3.04
C SER A 92 2.11 5.77 -3.37
N LEU A 93 2.28 7.05 -3.03
CA LEU A 93 1.33 8.12 -3.36
C LEU A 93 1.22 8.41 -4.86
N LEU A 94 2.30 8.20 -5.61
CA LEU A 94 2.37 8.56 -7.03
C LEU A 94 2.09 7.37 -7.97
N ILE A 95 2.00 6.14 -7.46
CA ILE A 95 1.66 4.93 -8.25
C ILE A 95 0.38 5.10 -9.09
N PRO A 96 -0.75 5.68 -8.61
CA PRO A 96 -1.94 5.84 -9.44
C PRO A 96 -1.68 6.70 -10.68
N LEU A 97 -0.84 7.74 -10.56
CA LEU A 97 -0.48 8.62 -11.67
C LEU A 97 0.23 7.82 -12.77
N VAL A 98 1.13 6.93 -12.38
CA VAL A 98 1.82 6.00 -13.28
C VAL A 98 0.84 5.06 -13.97
N MET A 99 -0.09 4.47 -13.21
CA MET A 99 -1.05 3.50 -13.73
C MET A 99 -2.06 4.13 -14.72
N ILE A 100 -2.34 5.43 -14.58
CA ILE A 100 -3.23 6.19 -15.48
C ILE A 100 -2.48 6.71 -16.70
N LYS A 101 -1.36 7.43 -16.51
CA LYS A 101 -0.62 8.08 -17.60
C LYS A 101 0.18 7.09 -18.43
N ARG A 102 0.77 6.07 -17.78
CA ARG A 102 1.56 4.99 -18.40
C ARG A 102 2.66 5.48 -19.34
N HIS A 103 3.17 6.68 -19.09
CA HIS A 103 4.27 7.24 -19.85
C HIS A 103 5.60 6.76 -19.25
N PHE A 104 6.53 6.37 -20.10
CA PHE A 104 7.82 5.79 -19.69
C PHE A 104 8.58 6.70 -18.72
N LEU A 105 8.60 8.00 -19.00
CA LEU A 105 9.26 9.02 -18.16
C LEU A 105 8.67 9.08 -16.74
N THR A 106 7.37 8.82 -16.56
CA THR A 106 6.75 8.81 -15.23
C THR A 106 7.17 7.59 -14.43
N PHE A 107 7.40 6.44 -15.07
CA PHE A 107 8.00 5.28 -14.41
C PHE A 107 9.46 5.56 -14.05
N GLU A 108 10.22 6.19 -14.94
CA GLU A 108 11.64 6.47 -14.71
C GLU A 108 11.85 7.37 -13.47
N ILE A 109 11.16 8.51 -13.39
CA ILE A 109 11.26 9.44 -12.25
C ILE A 109 10.87 8.78 -10.90
N LEU A 110 10.01 7.76 -10.91
CA LEU A 110 9.47 7.17 -9.68
C LEU A 110 10.23 5.96 -9.17
N PHE A 111 10.94 5.26 -10.06
CA PHE A 111 11.65 4.03 -9.74
C PHE A 111 13.18 4.15 -9.86
N PHE A 112 13.70 5.22 -10.46
CA PHE A 112 15.13 5.51 -10.63
C PHE A 112 15.47 6.92 -10.13
#